data_AF-A0A960R424-F1
#
_entry.id   AF-A0A960R424-F1
#
_cell.length_a   1.000
_cell.length_b   1.000
_cell.length_c   1.000
_cell.angle_alpha   90.00
_cell.angle_beta   90.00
_cell.angle_gamma   90.00
#
_symmetry.space_group_name_H-M   'P 1'
#
loop_
_entity.id
_entity.type
_entity.pdbx_description
1 polymer ?
#
loop_
_entity_poly.entity_id
_entity_poly.type
_entity_poly.pdbx_seq_one_letter_code
_entity_poly.pdbx_strand_id
1 'polypeptide(L)'
;MNSIRSRRSARSMRSRSILAISSLAILLKPDADPVWPPLSRLAEIGAAVVVMILYAQFLPVAGFVIATAIAAAYLTWRLGTKPLQSVVVGVGTSLGIYAVFHLALG
;
A
#
# COMPACT_ATOMS: atom_id res chain seq x y z
N MET A 1 -2.63 -35.69 10.84
CA MET A 1 -2.43 -34.53 9.92
C MET A 1 -3.73 -33.89 9.39
N ASN A 2 -4.88 -34.58 9.32
CA ASN A 2 -6.10 -34.07 8.67
C ASN A 2 -7.00 -33.13 9.52
N SER A 3 -6.89 -33.13 10.84
CA SER A 3 -7.80 -32.36 11.73
C SER A 3 -7.51 -30.85 11.79
N ILE A 4 -6.31 -30.41 11.40
CA ILE A 4 -5.90 -29.00 11.46
C ILE A 4 -6.35 -28.23 10.20
N ARG A 5 -6.45 -28.92 9.05
CA ARG A 5 -6.84 -28.31 7.76
C ARG A 5 -8.35 -27.97 7.73
N SER A 6 -9.21 -28.77 8.36
CA SER A 6 -10.65 -28.49 8.42
C SER A 6 -10.99 -27.26 9.28
N ARG A 7 -10.27 -27.06 10.39
CA ARG A 7 -10.45 -25.88 11.26
C ARG A 7 -10.02 -24.57 10.58
N ARG A 8 -9.04 -24.60 9.68
CA ARG A 8 -8.65 -23.41 8.88
C ARG A 8 -9.67 -23.06 7.80
N SER A 9 -10.24 -24.06 7.12
CA SER A 9 -11.30 -23.85 6.12
C SER A 9 -12.54 -23.19 6.74
N ALA A 10 -13.03 -23.73 7.86
CA ALA A 10 -14.17 -23.17 8.59
C ALA A 10 -13.92 -21.74 9.10
N ARG A 11 -12.67 -21.39 9.45
CA ARG A 11 -12.31 -20.03 9.89
C ARG A 11 -12.27 -19.04 8.73
N SER A 12 -11.84 -19.46 7.54
CA SER A 12 -11.86 -18.65 6.31
C SER A 12 -13.27 -18.44 5.74
N MET A 13 -14.19 -19.36 6.00
CA MET A 13 -15.58 -19.29 5.53
C MET A 13 -16.36 -18.24 6.32
N ARG A 14 -16.08 -18.12 7.64
CA ARG A 14 -16.65 -17.11 8.51
C ARG A 14 -16.32 -15.68 8.07
N SER A 15 -15.07 -15.39 7.70
CA SER A 15 -14.69 -14.03 7.27
C SER A 15 -15.37 -13.63 5.95
N ARG A 16 -15.53 -14.56 5.00
CA ARG A 16 -16.23 -14.29 3.73
C ARG A 16 -17.69 -13.91 3.95
N SER A 17 -18.40 -14.63 4.83
CA SER A 17 -19.78 -14.32 5.18
C SER A 17 -19.90 -12.96 5.87
N ILE A 18 -18.98 -12.65 6.79
CA ILE A 18 -18.95 -11.35 7.47
C ILE A 18 -18.69 -10.23 6.45
N LEU A 19 -17.71 -10.38 5.56
CA LEU A 19 -17.40 -9.41 4.51
C LEU A 19 -18.59 -9.22 3.53
N ALA A 20 -19.26 -10.30 3.16
CA ALA A 20 -20.44 -10.25 2.28
C ALA A 20 -21.61 -9.51 2.94
N ILE A 21 -21.89 -9.79 4.23
CA ILE A 21 -22.94 -9.11 4.99
C ILE A 21 -22.59 -7.64 5.22
N SER A 22 -21.33 -7.32 5.55
CA SER A 22 -20.86 -5.94 5.70
C SER A 22 -20.95 -5.15 4.39
N SER A 23 -20.58 -5.76 3.26
CA SER A 23 -20.71 -5.13 1.94
C SER A 23 -22.18 -4.88 1.58
N LEU A 24 -23.07 -5.82 1.90
CA LEU A 24 -24.51 -5.68 1.64
C LEU A 24 -25.13 -4.59 2.52
N ALA A 25 -24.68 -4.45 3.77
CA ALA A 25 -25.11 -3.42 4.70
C ALA A 25 -24.77 -2.00 4.21
N ILE A 26 -23.58 -1.80 3.61
CA ILE A 26 -23.17 -0.51 3.01
C ILE A 26 -24.06 -0.14 1.82
N LEU A 27 -24.48 -1.13 1.02
CA LEU A 27 -25.33 -0.90 -0.16
C LEU A 27 -26.77 -0.52 0.23
N LEU A 28 -27.30 -1.14 1.28
CA LEU A 28 -28.68 -0.94 1.74
C LEU A 28 -28.86 0.31 2.60
N LYS A 29 -27.80 0.76 3.28
CA LYS A 29 -27.79 1.99 4.07
C LYS A 29 -26.61 2.86 3.65
N PRO A 30 -26.69 3.53 2.48
CA PRO A 30 -25.70 4.52 2.11
C PRO A 30 -25.65 5.61 3.19
N ASP A 31 -24.43 5.96 3.59
CA ASP A 31 -24.17 6.92 4.67
C ASP A 31 -24.88 8.25 4.38
N ALA A 32 -25.61 8.77 5.38
CA ALA A 32 -26.51 9.91 5.22
C ALA A 32 -25.76 11.26 5.26
N ASP A 33 -24.55 11.27 5.82
CA ASP A 33 -23.67 12.44 5.86
C ASP A 33 -22.31 12.07 5.26
N PRO A 34 -22.15 12.13 3.93
CA PRO A 34 -20.85 11.94 3.32
C PRO A 34 -19.93 13.10 3.72
N VAL A 35 -19.16 12.90 4.79
CA VAL A 35 -18.08 13.79 5.21
C VAL A 35 -16.96 13.62 4.18
N TRP A 36 -17.05 14.39 3.10
CA TRP A 36 -16.00 14.39 2.10
C TRP A 36 -14.69 14.86 2.74
N PRO A 37 -13.58 14.15 2.50
CA PRO A 37 -12.30 14.55 3.03
C PRO A 37 -11.98 15.99 2.60
N PRO A 38 -11.37 16.80 3.47
CA PRO A 38 -11.04 18.18 3.16
C PRO A 38 -10.17 18.25 1.90
N LEU A 39 -10.22 19.35 1.15
CA LEU A 39 -9.43 19.55 -0.08
C LEU A 39 -7.93 19.26 0.12
N SER A 40 -7.39 19.44 1.32
CA SER A 40 -6.02 19.07 1.68
C SER A 40 -5.73 17.58 1.48
N ARG A 41 -6.65 16.69 1.85
CA ARG A 41 -6.50 15.23 1.66
C ARG A 41 -6.64 14.84 0.20
N LEU A 42 -7.49 15.51 -0.56
CA LEU A 42 -7.57 15.33 -2.02
C LEU A 42 -6.25 15.76 -2.70
N ALA A 43 -5.65 16.87 -2.25
CA ALA A 43 -4.35 17.32 -2.72
C ALA A 43 -3.21 16.35 -2.35
N GLU A 44 -3.25 15.73 -1.17
CA GLU A 44 -2.31 14.67 -0.78
C GLU A 44 -2.37 13.47 -1.74
N ILE A 45 -3.59 13.04 -2.09
CA ILE A 45 -3.79 11.95 -3.06
C ILE A 45 -3.26 12.35 -4.43
N GLY A 46 -3.58 13.57 -4.91
CA GLY A 46 -3.04 14.08 -6.16
C GLY A 46 -1.50 14.13 -6.17
N ALA A 47 -0.89 14.55 -5.06
CA ALA A 47 0.55 14.57 -4.92
C ALA A 47 1.17 13.16 -4.95
N ALA A 48 0.51 12.17 -4.34
CA ALA A 48 0.93 10.76 -4.42
C ALA A 48 0.88 10.24 -5.87
N VAL A 49 -0.16 10.60 -6.63
CA VAL A 49 -0.26 10.25 -8.06
C VAL A 49 0.88 10.88 -8.86
N VAL A 50 1.18 12.16 -8.66
CA VAL A 50 2.29 12.84 -9.34
C VAL A 50 3.62 12.15 -9.03
N VAL A 51 3.88 11.78 -7.78
CA VAL A 51 5.09 11.03 -7.42
C VAL A 51 5.14 9.68 -8.10
N MET A 52 4.01 9.01 -8.32
CA MET A 52 3.99 7.74 -9.05
C MET A 52 4.23 7.90 -10.54
N ILE A 53 3.77 9.00 -11.14
CA ILE A 53 4.12 9.36 -12.52
C ILE A 53 5.63 9.62 -12.62
N LEU A 54 6.19 10.42 -11.72
CA LEU A 54 7.63 10.69 -11.69
C LEU A 54 8.44 9.40 -11.51
N TYR A 55 8.03 8.53 -10.59
CA TYR A 55 8.66 7.22 -10.39
C TYR A 55 8.73 6.42 -11.70
N ALA A 56 7.63 6.37 -12.46
CA ALA A 56 7.59 5.66 -13.74
C ALA A 56 8.53 6.28 -14.78
N GLN A 57 8.65 7.61 -14.82
CA GLN A 57 9.54 8.31 -15.76
C GLN A 57 11.02 8.23 -15.36
N PHE A 58 11.32 8.20 -14.06
CA PHE A 58 12.69 8.07 -13.55
C PHE A 58 13.20 6.64 -13.57
N LEU A 59 12.31 5.65 -13.61
CA LEU A 59 12.66 4.22 -13.68
C LEU A 59 13.69 3.90 -14.79
N PRO A 60 13.52 4.34 -16.05
CA PRO A 60 14.51 4.09 -17.11
C PRO A 60 15.79 4.92 -17.02
N VAL A 61 15.78 6.06 -16.31
CA VAL A 61 16.92 7.00 -16.27
C VAL A 61 17.80 6.80 -15.04
N ALA A 62 17.19 6.75 -13.85
CA ALA A 62 17.88 6.64 -12.56
C ALA A 62 18.03 5.19 -12.07
N GLY A 63 17.31 4.25 -12.69
CA GLY A 63 17.27 2.86 -12.27
C GLY A 63 16.34 2.59 -11.09
N PHE A 64 16.03 1.31 -10.88
CA PHE A 64 15.03 0.85 -9.92
C PHE A 64 15.30 1.32 -8.48
N VAL A 65 16.54 1.18 -7.99
CA VAL A 65 16.86 1.44 -6.57
C VAL A 65 16.65 2.91 -6.21
N ILE A 66 17.19 3.83 -7.01
CA ILE A 66 17.11 5.28 -6.73
C ILE A 66 15.66 5.75 -6.88
N ALA A 67 14.98 5.38 -7.96
CA ALA A 67 13.59 5.77 -8.20
C ALA A 67 12.67 5.26 -7.06
N THR A 68 12.85 4.00 -6.65
CA THR A 68 12.03 3.38 -5.60
C THR A 68 12.33 3.98 -4.23
N ALA A 69 13.61 4.26 -3.92
CA ALA A 69 14.00 4.86 -2.65
C ALA A 69 13.32 6.23 -2.45
N ILE A 70 13.35 7.08 -3.47
CA ILE A 70 12.74 8.42 -3.42
C ILE A 70 11.22 8.32 -3.33
N ALA A 71 10.60 7.48 -4.16
CA ALA A 71 9.14 7.30 -4.15
C ALA A 71 8.64 6.75 -2.80
N ALA A 72 9.29 5.71 -2.28
CA ALA A 72 8.92 5.10 -1.00
C ALA A 72 9.18 6.03 0.19
N ALA A 73 10.29 6.79 0.19
CA ALA A 73 10.54 7.80 1.21
C ALA A 73 9.46 8.89 1.21
N TYR A 74 9.08 9.39 0.03
CA TYR A 74 8.02 10.40 -0.07
C TYR A 74 6.66 9.86 0.39
N LEU A 75 6.25 8.67 -0.07
CA LEU A 75 4.96 8.08 0.32
C LEU A 75 4.89 7.81 1.83
N THR A 76 5.96 7.26 2.41
CA THR A 76 5.99 6.96 3.86
C THR A 76 6.02 8.23 4.71
N TRP A 77 6.68 9.29 4.25
CA TRP A 77 6.60 10.60 4.89
C TRP A 77 5.17 11.16 4.87
N ARG A 78 4.46 11.01 3.75
CA ARG A 78 3.05 11.44 3.63
C ARG A 78 2.08 10.65 4.50
N LEU A 79 2.44 9.45 4.95
CA LEU A 79 1.65 8.65 5.89
C LEU A 79 1.90 9.04 7.37
N GLY A 80 2.71 10.07 7.64
CA GLY A 80 2.97 10.58 9.00
C GLY A 80 4.27 10.09 9.63
N THR A 81 5.14 9.41 8.86
CA THR A 81 6.46 8.98 9.34
C THR A 81 7.39 10.18 9.50
N LYS A 82 8.27 10.20 10.51
CA LYS A 82 9.28 11.27 10.63
C LYS A 82 10.17 11.32 9.37
N PRO A 83 10.58 12.51 8.88
CA PRO A 83 11.33 12.63 7.62
C PRO A 83 12.56 11.72 7.55
N LEU A 84 13.37 11.68 8.62
CA LEU A 84 14.55 10.81 8.68
C LEU A 84 14.20 9.32 8.61
N GLN A 85 13.13 8.90 9.28
CA GLN A 85 12.68 7.52 9.26
C GLN A 85 12.14 7.12 7.88
N SER A 86 11.46 8.05 7.19
CA SER A 86 10.93 7.81 5.84
C SER A 86 12.04 7.52 4.84
N VAL A 87 13.18 8.21 4.93
CA VAL A 87 14.35 7.97 4.07
C VAL A 87 14.95 6.60 4.34
N VAL A 88 15.12 6.22 5.61
CA VAL A 88 15.64 4.89 5.98
C VAL A 88 14.73 3.78 5.48
N VAL A 89 13.41 3.93 5.63
CA VAL A 89 12.43 2.97 5.09
C VAL A 89 12.50 2.93 3.57
N GLY A 90 12.53 4.06 2.88
CA GLY A 90 12.61 4.11 1.42
C GLY A 90 13.87 3.43 0.87
N VAL A 91 15.03 3.76 1.43
CA VAL A 91 16.31 3.13 1.06
C VAL A 91 16.29 1.63 1.39
N GLY A 92 15.88 1.26 2.59
CA GLY A 92 15.79 -0.15 3.01
C GLY A 92 14.85 -0.99 2.17
N THR A 93 13.67 -0.46 1.81
CA THR A 93 12.71 -1.12 0.92
C THR A 93 13.28 -1.27 -0.49
N SER A 94 13.88 -0.22 -1.05
CA SER A 94 14.45 -0.28 -2.41
C SER A 94 15.60 -1.30 -2.52
N LEU A 95 16.54 -1.28 -1.57
CA LEU A 95 17.66 -2.21 -1.51
C LEU A 95 17.21 -3.62 -1.18
N GLY A 96 16.26 -3.79 -0.25
CA GLY A 96 15.72 -5.08 0.13
C GLY A 96 15.04 -5.76 -1.05
N ILE A 97 14.18 -5.05 -1.77
CA ILE A 97 13.52 -5.57 -2.97
C ILE A 97 14.55 -5.85 -4.07
N TYR A 98 15.50 -4.94 -4.32
CA TYR A 98 16.55 -5.15 -5.30
C TYR A 98 17.41 -6.38 -4.97
N ALA A 99 17.79 -6.57 -3.72
CA ALA A 99 18.53 -7.73 -3.26
C ALA A 99 17.72 -9.02 -3.45
N VAL A 100 16.42 -9.02 -3.17
CA VAL A 100 15.56 -10.18 -3.46
C VAL A 100 15.54 -10.47 -4.96
N PHE A 101 15.33 -9.47 -5.80
CA PHE A 101 15.34 -9.68 -7.26
C PHE A 101 16.70 -10.16 -7.76
N HIS A 102 17.79 -9.59 -7.28
CA HIS A 102 19.13 -9.93 -7.74
C HIS A 102 19.65 -11.26 -7.17
N LEU A 103 19.27 -11.65 -5.95
CA LEU A 103 19.75 -12.88 -5.31
C LEU A 103 18.82 -14.07 -5.53
N ALA A 104 17.52 -13.85 -5.65
CA ALA A 104 16.54 -14.94 -5.82
C ALA A 104 16.16 -15.19 -7.27
N LEU A 105 16.22 -14.16 -8.13
CA LEU A 105 15.91 -14.26 -9.56
C LEU A 105 17.14 -13.97 -10.45
N GLY A 106 18.31 -13.74 -9.85
CA GLY A 106 19.59 -13.53 -10.53
C GLY A 106 20.06 -14.77 -11.26
#